data_AF-A0A3C0ECF5-F1
#
_entry.id   AF-A0A3C0ECF5-F1
#
_cell.length_a   1.000
_cell.length_b   1.000
_cell.length_c   1.000
_cell.angle_alpha   90.00
_cell.angle_beta   90.00
_cell.angle_gamma   90.00
#
_symmetry.space_group_name_H-M   'P 1'
#
loop_
_entity.id
_entity.type
_entity.pdbx_description
1 polymer ?
#
loop_
_entity_poly.entity_id
_entity_poly.type
_entity_poly.pdbx_seq_one_letter_code
_entity_poly.pdbx_strand_id
1 'polypeptide(L)'
;MVLGIDHIELIVRDVDEFVEFYEKLGFEVLLRTAHHGGSAELKLPGENQPVLEIHSATGEESIGINHIAFKVANAQEAYDDVVS
;
A
#
# COMPACT_ATOMS: atom_id res chain seq x y z
N MET A 1 10.29 16.82 5.03
CA MET A 1 10.31 16.73 3.54
C MET A 1 10.19 15.29 3.03
N VAL A 2 9.49 15.08 1.90
CA VAL A 2 9.17 13.77 1.28
C VAL A 2 10.33 13.21 0.45
N LEU A 3 10.60 11.91 0.61
CA LEU A 3 11.66 11.15 -0.07
C LEU A 3 11.12 10.25 -1.20
N GLY A 4 9.82 9.93 -1.18
CA GLY A 4 9.17 9.08 -2.19
C GLY A 4 7.79 8.63 -1.74
N ILE A 5 7.12 7.84 -2.58
CA ILE A 5 5.94 7.07 -2.18
C ILE A 5 6.44 5.83 -1.43
N ASP A 6 5.88 5.60 -0.24
CA ASP A 6 6.13 4.38 0.52
C ASP A 6 5.23 3.26 -0.02
N HIS A 7 3.91 3.45 0.12
CA HIS A 7 2.90 2.57 -0.44
C HIS A 7 1.65 3.33 -0.88
N ILE A 8 0.85 2.69 -1.73
CA ILE A 8 -0.51 3.08 -2.10
C ILE A 8 -1.43 1.98 -1.57
N GLU A 9 -2.35 2.34 -0.69
CA GLU A 9 -3.32 1.39 -0.14
C GLU A 9 -4.54 1.27 -1.07
N LEU A 10 -4.88 0.03 -1.41
CA LEU A 10 -6.04 -0.33 -2.22
C LEU A 10 -6.95 -1.28 -1.46
N ILE A 11 -8.18 -0.84 -1.21
CA ILE A 11 -9.22 -1.70 -0.66
C ILE A 11 -9.82 -2.52 -1.79
N VAL A 12 -9.75 -3.84 -1.66
CA VAL A 12 -10.24 -4.81 -2.62
C VAL A 12 -11.38 -5.64 -2.02
N ARG A 13 -12.12 -6.34 -2.88
CA ARG A 13 -13.19 -7.25 -2.41
C ARG A 13 -12.67 -8.59 -1.89
N ASP A 14 -11.51 -9.02 -2.37
CA ASP A 14 -10.89 -10.29 -2.04
C ASP A 14 -9.38 -10.14 -2.26
N VAL A 15 -8.57 -10.39 -1.22
CA VAL A 15 -7.13 -10.18 -1.28
C VAL A 15 -6.45 -11.23 -2.16
N ASP A 16 -6.85 -12.50 -2.04
CA ASP A 16 -6.18 -13.59 -2.76
C ASP A 16 -6.48 -13.53 -4.26
N GLU A 17 -7.72 -13.19 -4.63
CA GLU A 17 -8.06 -12.97 -6.05
C GLU A 17 -7.24 -11.84 -6.67
N PHE A 18 -7.05 -10.74 -5.93
CA PHE A 18 -6.28 -9.60 -6.43
C PHE A 18 -4.78 -9.87 -6.42
N VAL A 19 -4.25 -10.62 -5.46
CA VAL A 19 -2.85 -11.10 -5.51
C VAL A 19 -2.63 -11.89 -6.79
N GLU A 20 -3.47 -12.88 -7.10
CA GLU A 20 -3.34 -13.68 -8.33
C GLU A 20 -3.43 -12.81 -9.60
N PHE A 21 -4.31 -11.80 -9.59
CA PHE A 21 -4.42 -10.85 -10.69
C PHE A 21 -3.12 -10.04 -10.88
N TYR A 22 -2.56 -9.50 -9.80
CA TYR A 22 -1.33 -8.71 -9.85
C TYR A 22 -0.10 -9.56 -10.21
N GLU A 23 0.00 -10.79 -9.71
CA GLU A 23 1.05 -11.72 -10.11
C GLU A 23 1.01 -12.02 -11.62
N LYS A 24 -0.18 -12.16 -12.22
CA LYS A 24 -0.34 -12.32 -13.68
C LYS A 24 0.08 -11.07 -14.46
N LEU A 25 -0.01 -9.89 -13.86
CA LEU A 25 0.52 -8.63 -14.42
C LEU A 25 2.04 -8.50 -14.22
N GLY A 26 2.66 -9.41 -13.48
CA GLY A 26 4.10 -9.44 -13.22
C GLY A 26 4.52 -8.76 -11.93
N PHE A 27 3.59 -8.46 -11.01
CA PHE A 27 3.95 -8.02 -9.66
C PHE A 27 4.48 -9.20 -8.84
N GLU A 28 5.32 -8.87 -7.86
CA GLU A 28 5.83 -9.81 -6.86
C GLU A 28 5.18 -9.51 -5.51
N VAL A 29 4.78 -10.56 -4.79
CA VAL A 29 4.34 -10.45 -3.39
C VAL A 29 5.57 -10.24 -2.52
N LEU A 30 5.62 -9.11 -1.81
CA LEU A 30 6.70 -8.77 -0.88
C LEU A 30 6.43 -9.32 0.51
N LEU A 31 5.20 -9.15 1.00
CA LEU A 31 4.80 -9.47 2.35
C LEU A 31 3.31 -9.85 2.39
N ARG A 32 2.96 -10.76 3.29
CA ARG A 32 1.58 -11.01 3.71
C ARG A 32 1.48 -10.78 5.20
N THR A 33 0.43 -10.10 5.64
CA THR A 33 0.21 -9.82 7.07
C THR A 33 -1.22 -10.14 7.48
N ALA A 34 -1.45 -10.20 8.80
CA ALA A 34 -2.79 -10.36 9.37
C ALA A 34 -3.52 -9.02 9.61
N HIS A 35 -2.91 -7.89 9.23
CA HIS A 35 -3.56 -6.57 9.36
C HIS A 35 -4.86 -6.55 8.53
N HIS A 36 -5.89 -5.87 9.04
CA HIS A 36 -7.23 -5.78 8.42
C HIS A 36 -7.94 -7.13 8.15
N GLY A 37 -7.56 -8.21 8.84
CA GLY A 37 -8.10 -9.55 8.57
C GLY A 37 -7.37 -10.28 7.43
N GLY A 38 -6.31 -9.69 6.90
CA GLY A 38 -5.46 -10.20 5.83
C GLY A 38 -5.07 -9.07 4.88
N SER A 39 -3.77 -8.81 4.72
CA SER A 39 -3.24 -7.88 3.73
C SER A 39 -2.07 -8.46 2.96
N ALA A 40 -1.80 -7.90 1.79
CA ALA A 40 -0.64 -8.24 0.97
C ALA A 40 0.03 -6.98 0.42
N GLU A 41 1.35 -6.94 0.46
CA GLU A 41 2.17 -5.95 -0.22
C GLU A 41 2.68 -6.52 -1.55
N LEU A 42 2.46 -5.78 -2.62
CA LEU A 42 2.78 -6.17 -4.00
C LEU A 42 3.62 -5.07 -4.65
N LYS A 43 4.58 -5.44 -5.49
CA LYS A 43 5.43 -4.47 -6.18
C LYS A 43 5.81 -4.93 -7.58
N LEU A 44 5.93 -4.01 -8.52
CA LEU A 44 6.52 -4.29 -9.83
C LEU A 44 8.03 -4.59 -9.70
N PRO A 45 8.59 -5.44 -10.58
CA PRO A 45 10.03 -5.67 -10.63
C PRO A 45 10.79 -4.36 -10.87
N GLY A 46 11.94 -4.24 -10.22
CA GLY A 46 12.85 -3.11 -10.37
C GLY A 46 13.03 -2.28 -9.10
N GLU A 47 14.07 -1.46 -9.12
CA GLU A 47 14.41 -0.58 -8.01
C GLU A 47 13.40 0.57 -7.90
N ASN A 48 13.12 0.98 -6.67
CA ASN A 48 12.30 2.16 -6.36
C ASN A 48 10.87 2.16 -6.94
N GLN A 49 10.28 1.00 -7.26
CA GLN A 49 8.85 0.93 -7.59
C GLN A 49 8.00 1.14 -6.33
N PRO A 50 6.83 1.80 -6.46
CA PRO A 50 5.89 1.95 -5.35
C PRO A 50 5.33 0.58 -4.93
N VAL A 51 5.07 0.42 -3.64
CA VAL A 51 4.37 -0.74 -3.09
C VAL A 51 2.86 -0.51 -3.19
N LEU A 52 2.12 -1.53 -3.61
CA LEU A 52 0.68 -1.61 -3.44
C LEU A 52 0.41 -2.43 -2.18
N GLU A 53 -0.21 -1.82 -1.18
CA GLU A 53 -0.76 -2.55 -0.04
C GLU A 53 -2.24 -2.79 -0.30
N ILE A 54 -2.67 -4.05 -0.24
CA ILE A 54 -4.07 -4.41 -0.47
C ILE A 54 -4.67 -5.12 0.74
N HIS A 55 -5.89 -4.73 1.10
CA HIS A 55 -6.71 -5.44 2.10
C HIS A 55 -8.16 -5.56 1.66
N SER A 56 -8.88 -6.51 2.25
CA SER A 56 -10.31 -6.66 1.99
C SER A 56 -11.11 -5.59 2.70
N ALA A 57 -12.13 -5.02 2.05
CA ALA A 57 -13.04 -4.08 2.69
C ALA A 57 -13.63 -4.65 4.00
N THR A 58 -13.54 -3.88 5.08
CA THR A 58 -14.17 -4.17 6.37
C THR A 58 -15.17 -3.08 6.74
N GLY A 59 -16.31 -3.47 7.32
CA GLY A 59 -17.32 -2.51 7.77
C GLY A 59 -17.86 -1.61 6.64
N GLU A 60 -17.71 -0.29 6.79
CA GLU A 60 -18.21 0.74 5.87
C GLU A 60 -17.17 1.23 4.85
N GLU A 61 -16.03 0.53 4.73
CA GLU A 61 -14.98 0.89 3.77
C GLU A 61 -15.45 0.78 2.31
N SER A 62 -15.00 1.74 1.49
CA SER A 62 -15.24 1.74 0.04
C SER A 62 -14.07 1.12 -0.71
N ILE A 63 -14.37 0.20 -1.64
CA ILE A 63 -13.38 -0.39 -2.55
C ILE A 63 -12.76 0.69 -3.43
N GLY A 64 -11.44 0.64 -3.60
CA GLY A 64 -10.67 1.60 -4.37
C GLY A 64 -9.42 2.07 -3.64
N ILE A 65 -8.77 3.10 -4.17
CA ILE A 65 -7.59 3.71 -3.52
C ILE A 65 -8.07 4.37 -2.23
N ASN A 66 -7.51 3.94 -1.10
CA ASN A 66 -7.80 4.52 0.21
C ASN A 66 -6.89 5.72 0.49
N HIS A 67 -5.57 5.48 0.44
CA HIS A 67 -4.59 6.53 0.71
C HIS A 67 -3.25 6.27 -0.02
N ILE A 68 -2.39 7.28 0.03
CA ILE A 68 -1.00 7.22 -0.42
C ILE A 68 -0.12 7.64 0.76
N ALA A 69 0.79 6.75 1.17
CA ALA A 69 1.76 7.05 2.21
C ALA A 69 3.06 7.57 1.59
N PHE A 70 3.64 8.61 2.21
CA PHE A 70 4.90 9.20 1.77
C PHE A 70 6.03 8.81 2.71
N LYS A 71 7.13 8.35 2.12
CA LYS A 71 8.37 8.09 2.84
C LYS A 71 9.02 9.42 3.22
N VAL A 72 9.40 9.54 4.48
CA VAL A 72 10.10 10.72 5.03
C VAL A 72 11.26 10.24 5.91
N ALA A 73 12.24 11.11 6.14
CA ALA A 73 13.37 10.80 7.03
C ALA A 73 12.93 10.73 8.51
N ASN A 74 12.02 11.62 8.92
CA ASN A 74 11.41 11.69 10.24
C ASN A 74 9.97 12.17 10.09
N ALA A 75 9.01 11.39 10.59
CA ALA A 75 7.58 11.69 10.46
C ALA A 75 7.15 12.93 11.26
N GLN A 76 7.71 13.13 12.46
CA GLN A 76 7.36 14.27 13.31
C GLN A 76 7.88 15.58 12.70
N GLU A 77 9.15 15.61 12.31
CA GLU A 77 9.73 16.80 11.66
C GLU A 77 9.00 17.14 10.36
N ALA A 78 8.64 16.13 9.56
CA ALA A 78 7.89 16.34 8.33
C ALA A 78 6.47 16.89 8.59
N TYR A 79 5.82 16.49 9.68
CA TYR A 79 4.55 17.05 10.10
C TYR A 79 4.72 18.51 10.52
N ASP A 80 5.67 18.79 11.42
CA ASP A 80 5.92 20.13 11.95
C ASP A 80 6.20 21.15 10.83
N ASP A 81 7.00 20.77 9.81
CA ASP A 81 7.29 21.58 8.62
C ASP A 81 6.04 21.89 7.75
N VAL A 82 5.06 20.98 7.71
CA VAL A 82 3.86 21.12 6.85
C VAL A 82 2.76 21.93 7.52
N VAL A 83 2.68 21.85 8.85
CA VAL A 83 1.63 22.54 9.62
C VAL A 83 2.04 23.91 10.17
N SER A 84 3.33 24.28 10.04
CA SER A 84 3.86 25.61 10.37
C SER A 84 3.49 26.67 9.35
#